data_AF-A0A4U8VJM2-F1
#
_entry.id   AF-A0A4U8VJM2-F1
#
_cell.length_a   1.000
_cell.length_b   1.000
_cell.length_c   1.000
_cell.angle_alpha   90.00
_cell.angle_beta   90.00
_cell.angle_gamma   90.00
#
_symmetry.space_group_name_H-M   'P 1'
#
loop_
_entity.id
_entity.type
_entity.pdbx_description
1 polymer ?
#
loop_
_entity_poly.entity_id
_entity_poly.type
_entity_poly.pdbx_seq_one_letter_code
_entity_poly.pdbx_strand_id
1 'polypeptide(L)'
;MKHVARDQADGLRRMLTGPAGQVLLLAGPACDAALQADLAAALGALGRTVAVVDGPALARLGAAGVDMLETMRAETDTLLLGGGTARATAMQTIAAFHHHADQLLVAFADAPDGIKQSYLLLKGLPKAAAGTLPVRVLVTEARAAQSALHMYGNLAATVREYLGADIALAGYIPADTHLAMARALDKPVVEAFPAAPAALACRQAAREIASWRSAAALPATAWQAPVSQSLDPARQPERID
;
A
#
# COMPACT_ATOMS: atom_id res chain seq x y z
N MET A 1 29.76 18.02 -5.07
CA MET A 1 28.37 17.55 -5.21
C MET A 1 28.41 16.34 -6.15
N LYS A 2 28.32 15.11 -5.63
CA LYS A 2 28.33 13.92 -6.48
C LYS A 2 26.91 13.68 -6.98
N HIS A 3 26.67 13.99 -8.25
CA HIS A 3 25.48 13.57 -8.98
C HIS A 3 25.40 12.05 -8.84
N VAL A 4 24.38 11.53 -8.17
CA VAL A 4 24.04 10.10 -8.24
C VAL A 4 23.55 9.90 -9.66
N ALA A 5 24.46 9.48 -10.53
CA ALA A 5 24.15 9.15 -11.91
C ALA A 5 23.16 7.99 -11.87
N ARG A 6 21.94 8.26 -12.34
CA ARG A 6 20.95 7.22 -12.63
C ARG A 6 21.65 6.23 -13.56
N ASP A 7 21.85 5.00 -13.09
CA ASP A 7 22.59 3.97 -13.81
C ASP A 7 21.90 3.72 -15.15
N GLN A 8 22.49 4.23 -16.22
CA GLN A 8 21.91 4.16 -17.57
C GLN A 8 21.86 2.72 -18.09
N ALA A 9 22.62 1.80 -17.49
CA ALA A 9 22.54 0.37 -17.79
C ALA A 9 21.23 -0.25 -17.28
N ASP A 10 20.68 0.25 -16.18
CA ASP A 10 19.43 -0.27 -15.60
C ASP A 10 18.21 0.09 -16.50
N GLY A 11 18.25 1.28 -17.12
CA GLY A 11 17.24 1.69 -18.11
C GLY A 11 17.24 0.82 -19.38
N LEU A 12 18.43 0.45 -19.87
CA LEU A 12 18.58 -0.38 -21.07
C LEU A 12 18.20 -1.85 -20.81
N ARG A 13 18.54 -2.38 -19.62
CA ARG A 13 18.14 -3.73 -19.19
C ARG A 13 16.62 -3.87 -19.11
N ARG A 14 15.93 -2.90 -18.49
CA ARG A 14 14.46 -2.85 -18.42
C ARG A 14 13.77 -2.85 -19.79
N MET A 15 14.43 -2.31 -20.81
CA MET A 15 13.89 -2.25 -22.17
C MET A 15 14.04 -3.59 -22.93
N LEU A 16 15.02 -4.42 -22.55
CA LEU A 16 15.37 -5.66 -23.26
C LEU A 16 14.78 -6.93 -22.62
N THR A 17 14.46 -6.93 -21.32
CA THR A 17 13.97 -8.13 -20.59
C THR A 17 12.47 -8.09 -20.25
N GLY A 18 11.74 -7.07 -20.68
CA GLY A 18 10.40 -6.78 -20.18
C GLY A 18 10.43 -6.09 -18.81
N PRO A 19 9.31 -5.47 -18.37
CA PRO A 19 9.29 -4.70 -17.15
C PRO A 19 9.38 -5.63 -15.92
N ALA A 20 10.53 -5.57 -15.23
CA ALA A 20 10.73 -6.24 -13.94
C ALA A 20 9.58 -5.93 -12.96
N GLY A 21 9.21 -6.92 -12.14
CA GLY A 21 8.14 -6.83 -11.13
C GLY A 21 8.22 -5.56 -10.29
N GLN A 22 7.08 -5.08 -9.81
CA GLN A 22 7.08 -3.98 -8.84
C GLN A 22 7.42 -4.51 -7.45
N VAL A 23 8.33 -3.84 -6.76
CA VAL A 23 8.58 -4.10 -5.33
C VAL A 23 7.82 -3.07 -4.51
N LEU A 24 6.82 -3.53 -3.77
CA LEU A 24 6.05 -2.71 -2.85
C LEU A 24 6.45 -3.04 -1.41
N LEU A 25 7.11 -2.09 -0.75
CA LEU A 25 7.33 -2.16 0.69
C LEU A 25 6.02 -1.86 1.41
N LEU A 26 5.52 -2.78 2.23
CA LEU A 26 4.38 -2.55 3.11
C LEU A 26 4.89 -2.38 4.54
N ALA A 27 4.55 -1.28 5.21
CA ALA A 27 4.98 -1.02 6.57
C ALA A 27 3.94 -0.21 7.35
N GLY A 28 4.08 -0.14 8.67
CA GLY A 28 3.22 0.68 9.52
C GLY A 28 2.45 -0.15 10.55
N PRO A 29 1.78 0.51 11.51
CA PRO A 29 1.19 -0.14 12.67
C PRO A 29 0.08 -1.15 12.31
N ALA A 30 -0.53 -1.06 11.12
CA ALA A 30 -1.52 -2.03 10.63
C ALA A 30 -0.97 -3.05 9.60
N CYS A 31 0.35 -3.07 9.36
CA CYS A 31 0.99 -4.03 8.46
C CYS A 31 1.16 -5.41 9.12
N ASP A 32 0.05 -6.13 9.30
CA ASP A 32 0.06 -7.52 9.74
C ASP A 32 0.03 -8.51 8.56
N ALA A 33 0.21 -9.80 8.85
CA ALA A 33 0.19 -10.86 7.85
C ALA A 33 -1.19 -11.00 7.16
N ALA A 34 -2.28 -10.66 7.85
CA ALA A 34 -3.62 -10.73 7.29
C ALA A 34 -3.80 -9.67 6.19
N LEU A 35 -3.39 -8.42 6.45
CA LEU A 35 -3.41 -7.37 5.43
C LEU A 35 -2.53 -7.72 4.22
N GLN A 36 -1.35 -8.32 4.46
CA GLN A 36 -0.48 -8.79 3.39
C GLN A 36 -1.15 -9.86 2.53
N ALA A 37 -1.77 -10.86 3.16
CA ALA A 37 -2.51 -11.91 2.47
C ALA A 37 -3.73 -11.37 1.71
N ASP A 38 -4.47 -10.44 2.30
CA ASP A 38 -5.63 -9.79 1.67
C ASP A 38 -5.24 -9.03 0.41
N LEU A 39 -4.17 -8.23 0.47
CA LEU A 39 -3.67 -7.48 -0.69
C LEU A 39 -3.08 -8.43 -1.74
N ALA A 40 -2.37 -9.47 -1.32
CA ALA A 40 -1.78 -10.45 -2.24
C ALA A 40 -2.86 -11.22 -3.01
N ALA A 41 -3.87 -11.72 -2.32
CA ALA A 41 -5.00 -12.41 -2.95
C ALA A 41 -5.82 -11.46 -3.83
N ALA A 42 -6.00 -10.20 -3.41
CA ALA A 42 -6.67 -9.19 -4.23
C ALA A 42 -5.93 -8.87 -5.53
N LEU A 43 -4.59 -8.78 -5.48
CA LEU A 43 -3.74 -8.61 -6.65
C LEU A 43 -3.75 -9.87 -7.54
N GLY A 44 -3.70 -11.06 -6.95
CA GLY A 44 -3.83 -12.33 -7.66
C GLY A 44 -5.16 -12.46 -8.40
N ALA A 45 -6.25 -11.98 -7.81
CA ALA A 45 -7.57 -11.91 -8.46
C ALA A 45 -7.62 -10.97 -9.67
N LEU A 46 -6.65 -10.06 -9.82
CA LEU A 46 -6.46 -9.23 -11.03
C LEU A 46 -5.59 -9.92 -12.09
N GLY A 47 -5.20 -11.18 -11.87
CA GLY A 47 -4.32 -11.95 -12.76
C GLY A 47 -2.84 -11.64 -12.61
N ARG A 48 -2.43 -10.97 -11.51
CA ARG A 48 -1.01 -10.70 -11.22
C ARG A 48 -0.34 -11.90 -10.59
N THR A 49 0.91 -12.18 -10.98
CA THR A 49 1.77 -13.08 -10.20
C THR A 49 2.33 -12.30 -9.00
N VAL A 50 1.97 -12.73 -7.79
CA VAL A 50 2.31 -12.01 -6.55
C VAL A 50 3.12 -12.90 -5.64
N ALA A 51 4.22 -12.38 -5.10
CA ALA A 51 4.92 -13.01 -3.99
C ALA A 51 4.85 -12.09 -2.76
N VAL A 52 4.63 -12.69 -1.59
CA VAL A 52 4.69 -12.02 -0.29
C VAL A 52 5.95 -12.50 0.42
N VAL A 53 6.76 -11.57 0.90
CA VAL A 53 8.01 -11.87 1.58
C VAL A 53 8.07 -11.17 2.92
N ASP A 54 8.46 -11.93 3.95
CA ASP A 54 8.81 -11.39 5.26
C ASP A 54 10.09 -10.55 5.13
N GLY A 55 9.92 -9.23 5.15
CA GLY A 55 10.99 -8.26 5.00
C GLY A 55 12.05 -8.36 6.10
N PRO A 56 11.68 -8.44 7.39
CA PRO A 56 12.64 -8.69 8.46
C PRO A 56 13.44 -9.97 8.29
N ALA A 57 12.82 -11.07 7.86
CA ALA A 57 13.53 -12.32 7.59
C ALA A 57 14.52 -12.15 6.42
N LEU A 58 14.09 -11.52 5.33
CA LEU A 58 14.93 -11.27 4.16
C LEU A 58 16.10 -10.32 4.49
N ALA A 59 15.86 -9.27 5.29
CA ALA A 59 16.89 -8.31 5.69
C ALA A 59 18.02 -8.96 6.49
N ARG A 60 17.73 -10.01 7.28
CA ARG A 60 18.76 -10.75 8.05
C ARG A 60 19.74 -11.51 7.16
N LEU A 61 19.40 -11.76 5.90
CA LEU A 61 20.28 -12.43 4.94
C LEU A 61 21.32 -11.49 4.32
N GLY A 62 21.23 -10.17 4.58
CA GLY A 62 22.17 -9.19 4.04
C GLY A 62 22.18 -9.19 2.50
N ALA A 63 23.36 -9.27 1.90
CA ALA A 63 23.52 -9.27 0.44
C ALA A 63 22.74 -10.41 -0.25
N ALA A 64 22.73 -11.61 0.34
CA ALA A 64 21.97 -12.73 -0.20
C ALA A 64 20.45 -12.47 -0.20
N GLY A 65 19.96 -11.66 0.75
CA GLY A 65 18.56 -11.23 0.77
C GLY A 65 18.21 -10.29 -0.38
N VAL A 66 19.16 -9.44 -0.79
CA VAL A 66 19.01 -8.57 -1.97
C VAL A 66 19.01 -9.39 -3.26
N ASP A 67 19.92 -10.34 -3.40
CA ASP A 67 19.97 -11.23 -4.58
C ASP A 67 18.69 -12.07 -4.71
N MET A 68 18.16 -12.57 -3.58
CA MET A 68 16.88 -13.27 -3.54
C MET A 68 15.73 -12.35 -3.93
N LEU A 69 15.70 -11.10 -3.43
CA LEU A 69 14.68 -10.12 -3.79
C LEU A 69 14.65 -9.87 -5.29
N GLU A 70 15.80 -9.66 -5.93
CA GLU A 70 15.89 -9.42 -7.37
C GLU A 70 15.45 -10.65 -8.18
N THR A 71 15.79 -11.86 -7.71
CA THR A 71 15.31 -13.11 -8.33
C THR A 71 13.79 -13.20 -8.29
N MET A 72 13.18 -13.01 -7.11
CA MET A 72 11.72 -13.05 -6.96
C MET A 72 11.02 -11.94 -7.74
N ARG A 73 11.62 -10.76 -7.82
CA ARG A 73 11.14 -9.63 -8.61
C ARG A 73 11.13 -9.93 -10.11
N ALA A 74 12.08 -10.72 -10.61
CA ALA A 74 12.12 -11.12 -12.01
C ALA A 74 11.01 -12.13 -12.35
N GLU A 75 10.53 -12.91 -11.38
CA GLU A 75 9.54 -13.97 -11.56
C GLU A 75 8.09 -13.55 -11.26
N THR A 76 7.90 -12.36 -10.68
CA THR A 76 6.58 -11.88 -10.24
C THR A 76 6.24 -10.50 -10.80
N ASP A 77 4.95 -10.24 -11.00
CA ASP A 77 4.46 -8.91 -11.33
C ASP A 77 4.54 -7.95 -10.14
N THR A 78 4.33 -8.47 -8.93
CA THR A 78 4.33 -7.69 -7.69
C THR A 78 4.95 -8.49 -6.54
N LEU A 79 6.01 -7.94 -5.96
CA LEU A 79 6.64 -8.44 -4.76
C LEU A 79 6.20 -7.56 -3.58
N LEU A 80 5.35 -8.10 -2.70
CA LEU A 80 4.92 -7.47 -1.46
C LEU A 80 5.94 -7.79 -0.35
N LEU A 81 6.73 -6.80 0.03
CA LEU A 81 7.74 -6.95 1.07
C LEU A 81 7.22 -6.39 2.39
N GLY A 82 6.86 -7.29 3.31
CA GLY A 82 6.24 -6.95 4.58
C GLY A 82 7.23 -6.50 5.65
N GLY A 83 7.17 -5.25 6.10
CA GLY A 83 8.01 -4.69 7.17
C GLY A 83 7.52 -4.97 8.60
N GLY A 84 6.31 -5.51 8.74
CA GLY A 84 5.67 -5.81 10.03
C GLY A 84 5.09 -4.56 10.72
N THR A 85 4.45 -4.80 11.88
CA THR A 85 3.71 -3.78 12.63
C THR A 85 4.61 -2.91 13.53
N ALA A 86 5.73 -3.47 14.00
CA ALA A 86 6.65 -2.77 14.87
C ALA A 86 7.53 -1.79 14.09
N ARG A 87 7.63 -0.54 14.57
CA ARG A 87 8.45 0.50 13.91
C ARG A 87 9.91 0.07 13.70
N ALA A 88 10.50 -0.67 14.64
CA ALA A 88 11.89 -1.11 14.53
C ALA A 88 12.10 -2.12 13.38
N THR A 89 11.20 -3.10 13.21
CA THR A 89 11.29 -4.10 12.13
C THR A 89 10.97 -3.48 10.78
N ALA A 90 9.99 -2.57 10.74
CA ALA A 90 9.65 -1.80 9.55
C ALA A 90 10.86 -0.96 9.11
N MET A 91 11.51 -0.28 10.05
CA MET A 91 12.69 0.52 9.73
C MET A 91 13.87 -0.30 9.22
N GLN A 92 14.12 -1.48 9.80
CA GLN A 92 15.19 -2.38 9.32
C GLN A 92 14.93 -2.81 7.88
N THR A 93 13.69 -3.19 7.57
CA THR A 93 13.27 -3.60 6.22
C THR A 93 13.43 -2.46 5.22
N ILE A 94 12.94 -1.26 5.56
CA ILE A 94 13.05 -0.09 4.69
C ILE A 94 14.53 0.27 4.47
N ALA A 95 15.34 0.28 5.53
CA ALA A 95 16.77 0.58 5.41
C ALA A 95 17.47 -0.40 4.47
N ALA A 96 17.15 -1.69 4.55
CA ALA A 96 17.74 -2.72 3.71
C ALA A 96 17.31 -2.61 2.23
N PHE A 97 16.05 -2.29 1.95
CA PHE A 97 15.47 -2.50 0.62
C PHE A 97 14.95 -1.24 -0.09
N HIS A 98 15.04 -0.03 0.50
CA HIS A 98 14.53 1.18 -0.13
C HIS A 98 15.13 1.50 -1.52
N HIS A 99 16.36 1.08 -1.79
CA HIS A 99 16.98 1.25 -3.12
C HIS A 99 16.39 0.32 -4.20
N HIS A 100 15.73 -0.77 -3.78
CA HIS A 100 15.11 -1.78 -4.64
C HIS A 100 13.59 -1.66 -4.68
N ALA A 101 13.01 -0.86 -3.78
CA ALA A 101 11.58 -0.64 -3.70
C ALA A 101 11.13 0.43 -4.69
N ASP A 102 10.01 0.17 -5.36
CA ASP A 102 9.38 1.16 -6.23
C ASP A 102 8.52 2.13 -5.41
N GLN A 103 7.87 1.65 -4.35
CA GLN A 103 7.03 2.46 -3.46
C GLN A 103 7.01 1.91 -2.02
N LEU A 104 6.70 2.80 -1.08
CA LEU A 104 6.36 2.47 0.30
C LEU A 104 4.87 2.69 0.53
N LEU A 105 4.15 1.63 0.86
CA LEU A 105 2.77 1.69 1.35
C LEU A 105 2.77 1.66 2.88
N VAL A 106 2.37 2.78 3.50
CA VAL A 106 2.20 2.89 4.94
C VAL A 106 0.75 2.59 5.31
N ALA A 107 0.54 1.51 6.06
CA ALA A 107 -0.77 1.09 6.54
C ALA A 107 -0.96 1.40 8.04
N PHE A 108 -2.06 2.06 8.37
CA PHE A 108 -2.45 2.31 9.77
C PHE A 108 -3.97 2.31 9.95
N ALA A 109 -4.43 1.93 11.14
CA ALA A 109 -5.86 1.89 11.46
C ALA A 109 -6.41 3.30 11.75
N ASP A 110 -7.70 3.50 11.50
CA ASP A 110 -8.49 4.66 12.00
C ASP A 110 -8.63 4.61 13.53
N ALA A 111 -7.51 4.84 14.21
CA ALA A 111 -7.34 4.81 15.65
C ALA A 111 -6.48 5.99 16.12
N PRO A 112 -6.60 6.45 17.38
CA PRO A 112 -5.93 7.66 17.88
C PRO A 112 -4.42 7.72 17.63
N ASP A 113 -3.72 6.59 17.76
CA ASP A 113 -2.26 6.53 17.59
C ASP A 113 -1.79 6.30 16.15
N GLY A 114 -2.70 5.98 15.21
CA GLY A 114 -2.35 5.58 13.85
C GLY A 114 -1.55 6.66 13.09
N ILE A 115 -1.98 7.92 13.21
CA ILE A 115 -1.27 9.07 12.61
C ILE A 115 0.12 9.23 13.24
N LYS A 116 0.19 9.23 14.58
CA LYS A 116 1.44 9.45 15.31
C LYS A 116 2.48 8.40 14.98
N GLN A 117 2.11 7.11 15.01
CA GLN A 117 3.04 6.02 14.70
C GLN A 117 3.50 6.05 13.24
N SER A 118 2.58 6.34 12.31
CA SER A 118 2.91 6.48 10.88
C SER A 118 3.85 7.64 10.63
N TYR A 119 3.61 8.79 11.24
CA TYR A 119 4.51 9.95 11.17
C TYR A 119 5.91 9.62 11.73
N LEU A 120 5.99 8.92 12.87
CA LEU A 120 7.28 8.51 13.44
C LEU A 120 8.04 7.53 12.54
N LEU A 121 7.34 6.67 11.80
CA LEU A 121 7.95 5.83 10.77
C LEU A 121 8.50 6.68 9.62
N LEU A 122 7.69 7.60 9.08
CA LEU A 122 8.07 8.48 7.96
C LEU A 122 9.23 9.42 8.31
N LYS A 123 9.22 9.98 9.51
CA LYS A 123 10.32 10.79 10.04
C LYS A 123 11.62 9.98 10.20
N GLY A 124 11.49 8.68 10.46
CA GLY A 124 12.60 7.77 10.66
C GLY A 124 13.23 7.23 9.38
N LEU A 125 12.66 7.51 8.21
CA LEU A 125 13.16 6.99 6.94
C LEU A 125 14.66 7.31 6.73
N PRO A 126 15.43 6.40 6.11
CA PRO A 126 16.80 6.71 5.71
C PRO A 126 16.82 7.97 4.85
N LYS A 127 17.85 8.81 4.99
CA LYS A 127 17.99 10.03 4.20
C LYS A 127 17.96 9.77 2.68
N ALA A 128 18.45 8.60 2.25
CA ALA A 128 18.44 8.20 0.85
C ALA A 128 17.06 7.78 0.33
N ALA A 129 16.12 7.41 1.22
CA ALA A 129 14.73 7.10 0.91
C ALA A 129 13.79 8.31 1.07
N ALA A 130 14.11 9.21 2.02
CA ALA A 130 13.30 10.38 2.31
C ALA A 130 13.24 11.31 1.08
N GLY A 131 12.02 11.50 0.55
CA GLY A 131 11.77 12.34 -0.63
C GLY A 131 12.08 11.68 -1.99
N THR A 132 12.66 10.48 -2.01
CA THR A 132 12.98 9.74 -3.24
C THR A 132 12.06 8.55 -3.46
N LEU A 133 11.73 7.83 -2.38
CA LEU A 133 10.81 6.69 -2.40
C LEU A 133 9.38 7.23 -2.30
N PRO A 134 8.53 7.05 -3.32
CA PRO A 134 7.14 7.50 -3.25
C PRO A 134 6.41 6.81 -2.10
N VAL A 135 5.77 7.61 -1.26
CA VAL A 135 5.02 7.14 -0.10
C VAL A 135 3.53 7.22 -0.39
N ARG A 136 2.85 6.10 -0.20
CA ARG A 136 1.40 6.00 -0.24
C ARG A 136 0.83 5.51 1.08
N VAL A 137 -0.43 5.85 1.34
CA VAL A 137 -1.09 5.60 2.62
C VAL A 137 -2.34 4.75 2.43
N LEU A 138 -2.48 3.69 3.20
CA LEU A 138 -3.70 2.88 3.31
C LEU A 138 -4.25 3.00 4.73
N VAL A 139 -5.48 3.52 4.87
CA VAL A 139 -6.15 3.58 6.18
C VAL A 139 -6.99 2.32 6.37
N THR A 140 -6.73 1.54 7.41
CA THR A 140 -7.49 0.32 7.72
C THR A 140 -8.53 0.56 8.81
N GLU A 141 -9.47 -0.36 8.95
CA GLU A 141 -10.51 -0.32 10.00
C GLU A 141 -11.30 1.00 10.01
N ALA A 142 -11.47 1.62 8.85
CA ALA A 142 -12.14 2.91 8.74
C ALA A 142 -13.62 2.79 9.11
N ARG A 143 -14.08 3.63 10.05
CA ARG A 143 -15.51 3.68 10.43
C ARG A 143 -16.40 4.22 9.32
N ALA A 144 -15.85 5.15 8.54
CA ALA A 144 -16.47 5.73 7.36
C ALA A 144 -15.39 6.29 6.42
N ALA A 145 -15.74 6.46 5.14
CA ALA A 145 -14.85 7.06 4.14
C ALA A 145 -14.31 8.44 4.59
N GLN A 146 -15.19 9.29 5.13
CA GLN A 146 -14.80 10.62 5.61
C GLN A 146 -13.77 10.56 6.74
N SER A 147 -13.88 9.58 7.63
CA SER A 147 -12.92 9.37 8.72
C SER A 147 -11.54 9.02 8.16
N ALA A 148 -11.48 8.08 7.21
CA ALA A 148 -10.22 7.72 6.56
C ALA A 148 -9.56 8.90 5.83
N LEU A 149 -10.36 9.69 5.10
CA LEU A 149 -9.88 10.89 4.40
C LEU A 149 -9.36 11.94 5.38
N HIS A 150 -10.04 12.14 6.52
CA HIS A 150 -9.59 13.05 7.57
C HIS A 150 -8.26 12.58 8.18
N MET A 151 -8.14 11.29 8.50
CA MET A 151 -6.92 10.70 9.06
C MET A 151 -5.73 10.84 8.10
N TYR A 152 -5.94 10.54 6.82
CA TYR A 152 -4.95 10.77 5.77
C TYR A 152 -4.59 12.25 5.65
N GLY A 153 -5.57 13.16 5.61
CA GLY A 153 -5.35 14.60 5.49
C GLY A 153 -4.49 15.16 6.61
N ASN A 154 -4.74 14.74 7.85
CA ASN A 154 -3.94 15.13 9.01
C ASN A 154 -2.50 14.61 8.91
N LEU A 155 -2.31 13.35 8.49
CA LEU A 155 -0.97 12.81 8.29
C LEU A 155 -0.23 13.54 7.15
N ALA A 156 -0.90 13.78 6.03
CA ALA A 156 -0.31 14.47 4.87
C ALA A 156 0.08 15.91 5.20
N ALA A 157 -0.78 16.65 5.92
CA ALA A 157 -0.46 17.98 6.41
C ALA A 157 0.77 17.97 7.33
N THR A 158 0.79 17.05 8.31
CA THR A 158 1.92 16.89 9.24
C THR A 158 3.22 16.55 8.51
N VAL A 159 3.19 15.62 7.56
CA VAL A 159 4.38 15.21 6.79
C VAL A 159 4.88 16.36 5.92
N ARG A 160 3.98 17.13 5.29
CA ARG A 160 4.37 18.30 4.50
C ARG A 160 4.97 19.41 5.37
N GLU A 161 4.36 19.71 6.51
CA GLU A 161 4.81 20.76 7.42
C GLU A 161 6.18 20.44 8.03
N TYR A 162 6.37 19.22 8.53
CA TYR A 162 7.56 18.87 9.32
C TYR A 162 8.66 18.15 8.54
N LEU A 163 8.31 17.43 7.46
CA LEU A 163 9.28 16.66 6.66
C LEU A 163 9.49 17.24 5.26
N GLY A 164 8.70 18.23 4.83
CA GLY A 164 8.81 18.84 3.50
C GLY A 164 8.58 17.85 2.36
N ALA A 165 7.79 16.79 2.61
CA ALA A 165 7.51 15.73 1.66
C ALA A 165 6.00 15.62 1.39
N ASP A 166 5.64 15.13 0.21
CA ASP A 166 4.27 14.79 -0.14
C ASP A 166 4.05 13.27 -0.05
N ILE A 167 2.85 12.89 0.39
CA ILE A 167 2.39 11.51 0.43
C ILE A 167 1.06 11.42 -0.32
N ALA A 168 0.74 10.26 -0.88
CA ALA A 168 -0.52 10.06 -1.60
C ALA A 168 -1.43 9.04 -0.91
N LEU A 169 -2.75 9.20 -1.05
CA LEU A 169 -3.71 8.20 -0.59
C LEU A 169 -3.72 7.01 -1.57
N ALA A 170 -3.59 5.79 -1.05
CA ALA A 170 -3.82 4.55 -1.79
C ALA A 170 -5.28 4.08 -1.67
N GLY A 171 -5.95 4.40 -0.57
CA GLY A 171 -7.34 4.05 -0.32
C GLY A 171 -7.60 3.83 1.17
N TYR A 172 -8.71 3.15 1.47
CA TYR A 172 -9.04 2.71 2.83
C TYR A 172 -9.74 1.35 2.82
N ILE A 173 -9.63 0.61 3.91
CA ILE A 173 -10.36 -0.63 4.18
C ILE A 173 -11.33 -0.36 5.34
N PRO A 174 -12.64 -0.57 5.19
CA PRO A 174 -13.60 -0.32 6.25
C PRO A 174 -13.45 -1.31 7.40
N ALA A 175 -13.90 -0.92 8.60
CA ALA A 175 -14.13 -1.86 9.68
C ALA A 175 -15.19 -2.89 9.27
N ASP A 176 -14.86 -4.17 9.37
CA ASP A 176 -15.70 -5.26 8.85
C ASP A 176 -15.51 -6.54 9.69
N THR A 177 -16.61 -7.13 10.16
CA THR A 177 -16.58 -8.37 10.95
C THR A 177 -16.03 -9.54 10.15
N HIS A 178 -16.17 -9.51 8.82
CA HIS A 178 -15.64 -10.55 7.93
C HIS A 178 -14.11 -10.64 7.97
N LEU A 179 -13.39 -9.56 8.32
CA LEU A 179 -11.94 -9.61 8.49
C LEU A 179 -11.55 -10.57 9.63
N ALA A 180 -12.23 -10.48 10.76
CA ALA A 180 -11.99 -11.38 11.90
C ALA A 180 -12.40 -12.82 11.58
N MET A 181 -13.54 -12.99 10.89
CA MET A 181 -13.99 -14.31 10.44
C MET A 181 -13.03 -14.95 9.44
N ALA A 182 -12.48 -14.18 8.50
CA ALA A 182 -11.55 -14.66 7.48
C ALA A 182 -10.22 -15.10 8.12
N ARG A 183 -9.71 -14.30 9.07
CA ARG A 183 -8.55 -14.66 9.90
C ARG A 183 -8.76 -15.96 10.66
N ALA A 184 -9.96 -16.18 11.24
CA ALA A 184 -10.28 -17.43 11.93
C ALA A 184 -10.34 -18.64 10.99
N LEU A 185 -10.54 -18.42 9.69
CA LEU A 185 -10.52 -19.46 8.65
C LEU A 185 -9.15 -19.63 7.99
N ASP A 186 -8.14 -18.87 8.42
CA ASP A 186 -6.82 -18.79 7.78
C ASP A 186 -6.91 -18.51 6.27
N LYS A 187 -7.81 -17.60 5.90
CA LYS A 187 -8.05 -17.20 4.51
C LYS A 187 -8.07 -15.69 4.35
N PRO A 188 -7.62 -15.17 3.20
CA PRO A 188 -7.88 -13.79 2.82
C PRO A 188 -9.38 -13.49 2.77
N VAL A 189 -9.79 -12.30 3.21
CA VAL A 189 -11.19 -11.85 3.17
C VAL A 189 -11.75 -11.85 1.76
N VAL A 190 -10.91 -11.57 0.76
CA VAL A 190 -11.28 -11.59 -0.66
C VAL A 190 -11.65 -12.98 -1.18
N GLU A 191 -11.13 -14.03 -0.55
CA GLU A 191 -11.41 -15.43 -0.88
C GLU A 191 -12.54 -15.99 -0.01
N ALA A 192 -12.51 -15.74 1.30
CA ALA A 192 -13.50 -16.26 2.24
C ALA A 192 -14.86 -15.56 2.11
N PHE A 193 -14.85 -14.24 1.90
CA PHE A 193 -16.04 -13.40 1.85
C PHE A 193 -15.95 -12.42 0.69
N PRO A 194 -16.00 -12.89 -0.57
CA PRO A 194 -15.73 -12.05 -1.74
C PRO A 194 -16.68 -10.85 -1.87
N ALA A 195 -17.91 -10.91 -1.35
CA ALA A 195 -18.86 -9.81 -1.40
C ALA A 195 -18.75 -8.82 -0.22
N ALA A 196 -17.88 -9.08 0.77
CA ALA A 196 -17.75 -8.23 1.95
C ALA A 196 -17.22 -6.82 1.58
N PRO A 197 -17.65 -5.77 2.30
CA PRO A 197 -17.12 -4.41 2.13
C PRO A 197 -15.58 -4.35 2.19
N ALA A 198 -14.95 -5.06 3.12
CA ALA A 198 -13.48 -5.12 3.19
C ALA A 198 -12.87 -5.81 1.97
N ALA A 199 -13.48 -6.88 1.46
CA ALA A 199 -13.01 -7.56 0.25
C ALA A 199 -13.09 -6.66 -0.99
N LEU A 200 -14.18 -5.90 -1.13
CA LEU A 200 -14.32 -4.91 -2.20
C LEU A 200 -13.25 -3.82 -2.10
N ALA A 201 -12.99 -3.33 -0.89
CA ALA A 201 -11.96 -2.33 -0.63
C ALA A 201 -10.54 -2.86 -0.93
N CYS A 202 -10.21 -4.08 -0.53
CA CYS A 202 -8.93 -4.72 -0.86
C CYS A 202 -8.73 -4.86 -2.37
N ARG A 203 -9.78 -5.23 -3.12
CA ARG A 203 -9.71 -5.28 -4.60
C ARG A 203 -9.50 -3.90 -5.22
N GLN A 204 -10.12 -2.86 -4.67
CA GLN A 204 -9.88 -1.50 -5.14
C GLN A 204 -8.45 -1.04 -4.84
N ALA A 205 -7.94 -1.31 -3.63
CA ALA A 205 -6.55 -1.04 -3.27
C ALA A 205 -5.56 -1.79 -4.18
N ALA A 206 -5.85 -3.05 -4.51
CA ALA A 206 -5.05 -3.84 -5.45
C ALA A 206 -5.04 -3.24 -6.87
N ARG A 207 -6.17 -2.71 -7.36
CA ARG A 207 -6.24 -2.01 -8.65
C ARG A 207 -5.38 -0.75 -8.64
N GLU A 208 -5.43 0.02 -7.56
CA GLU A 208 -4.55 1.17 -7.39
C GLU A 208 -3.08 0.75 -7.39
N ILE A 209 -2.71 -0.24 -6.57
CA ILE A 209 -1.34 -0.77 -6.53
C ILE A 209 -0.86 -1.15 -7.93
N ALA A 210 -1.68 -1.89 -8.68
CA ALA A 210 -1.35 -2.32 -10.04
C ALA A 210 -1.23 -1.16 -11.04
N SER A 211 -1.89 -0.03 -10.80
CA SER A 211 -1.83 1.16 -11.67
C SER A 211 -0.51 1.93 -11.49
N TRP A 212 0.11 1.83 -10.32
CA TRP A 212 1.32 2.58 -9.97
C TRP A 212 2.54 2.19 -10.82
N ARG A 213 2.57 0.96 -11.39
CA ARG A 213 3.58 0.54 -12.37
C ARG A 213 3.53 1.34 -13.66
N SER A 214 2.35 1.81 -14.05
CA SER A 214 2.12 2.54 -15.31
C SER A 214 2.40 4.03 -15.16
N ALA A 215 2.47 4.55 -13.93
CA ALA A 215 2.58 5.98 -13.63
C ALA A 215 4.02 6.56 -13.73
N ALA A 216 4.87 5.98 -14.59
CA ALA A 216 6.04 6.70 -15.10
C ALA A 216 5.63 7.90 -15.99
N ALA A 217 4.33 8.09 -16.24
CA ALA A 217 3.77 9.31 -16.80
C ALA A 217 2.62 9.87 -15.93
N LEU A 218 2.90 11.02 -15.30
CA LEU A 218 1.99 12.08 -14.81
C LEU A 218 1.40 12.00 -13.37
N PRO A 219 1.15 13.18 -12.74
CA PRO A 219 1.02 13.34 -11.31
C PRO A 219 -0.35 12.91 -10.77
N ALA A 220 -0.38 12.73 -9.44
CA ALA A 220 -1.50 12.25 -8.65
C ALA A 220 -2.87 12.79 -9.11
N THR A 221 -3.68 11.91 -9.69
CA THR A 221 -5.11 12.14 -9.86
C THR A 221 -5.84 11.60 -8.63
N ALA A 222 -6.74 12.43 -8.12
CA ALA A 222 -7.49 12.20 -6.90
C ALA A 222 -8.29 10.89 -6.94
N TRP A 223 -8.15 10.11 -5.88
CA TRP A 223 -9.03 9.00 -5.55
C TRP A 223 -10.50 9.45 -5.61
N GLN A 224 -11.33 8.76 -6.41
CA GLN A 224 -12.78 8.94 -6.45
C GLN A 224 -13.45 7.74 -5.77
N ALA A 225 -14.27 7.99 -4.75
CA ALA A 225 -15.07 6.96 -4.11
C ALA A 225 -16.15 6.42 -5.06
N PRO A 226 -16.55 5.14 -4.96
CA PRO A 226 -17.65 4.61 -5.75
C PRO A 226 -18.97 5.30 -5.38
N VAL A 227 -19.69 5.78 -6.40
CA VAL A 227 -21.00 6.40 -6.27
C VAL A 227 -21.98 5.37 -5.74
N SER A 228 -22.41 5.53 -4.48
CA SER A 228 -23.63 4.89 -4.01
C SER A 228 -24.79 5.65 -4.62
N GLN A 229 -25.53 5.02 -5.53
CA GLN A 229 -26.82 5.56 -5.97
C GLN A 229 -27.72 5.68 -4.73
N SER A 230 -27.88 6.90 -4.21
CA SER A 230 -28.92 7.21 -3.25
C SER A 230 -30.25 7.08 -3.98
N LEU A 231 -31.03 6.04 -3.66
CA LEU A 231 -32.46 6.09 -3.90
C LEU A 231 -33.03 7.25 -3.09
N ASP A 232 -33.48 8.28 -3.81
CA ASP A 232 -34.18 9.45 -3.28
C ASP A 232 -35.56 9.02 -2.74
N PRO A 233 -35.86 9.16 -1.43
CA PRO A 233 -37.15 8.77 -0.87
C PRO A 233 -38.24 9.85 -1.03
N ALA A 234 -38.05 10.90 -1.85
CA ALA A 234 -38.97 12.04 -1.92
C ALA A 234 -39.81 12.17 -3.21
N ARG A 235 -40.09 11.09 -3.95
CA ARG A 235 -41.16 11.11 -4.97
C ARG A 235 -42.50 10.72 -4.37
N GLN A 236 -43.23 11.71 -3.84
CA GLN A 236 -44.68 11.60 -3.65
C GLN A 236 -45.36 11.65 -5.03
N PRO A 237 -46.34 10.76 -5.33
CA PRO A 237 -47.13 10.89 -6.54
C PRO A 237 -48.13 12.06 -6.40
N GLU A 238 -48.10 12.98 -7.37
CA GLU A 238 -49.12 14.00 -7.53
C GLU A 238 -50.51 13.36 -7.69
N ARG A 239 -51.46 13.80 -6.85
CA ARG A 239 -52.90 13.56 -7.07
C ARG A 239 -53.30 14.28 -8.36
N ILE A 240 -53.78 13.50 -9.32
CA ILE A 240 -54.59 14.01 -10.43
C ILE A 240 -56.05 13.98 -9.95
N ASP A 241 -56.75 15.09 -10.19
CA ASP A 241 -58.17 15.33 -9.89
C ASP A 241 -59.13 14.26 -10.43
#